data_AF-A0A1Q7Y9J8-F1
#
_entry.id   AF-A0A1Q7Y9J8-F1
#
_cell.length_a   1.000
_cell.length_b   1.000
_cell.length_c   1.000
_cell.angle_alpha   90.00
_cell.angle_beta   90.00
_cell.angle_gamma   90.00
#
_symmetry.space_group_name_H-M   'P 1'
#
loop_
_entity.id
_entity.type
_entity.pdbx_description
1 polymer ?
#
loop_
_entity_poly.entity_id
_entity_poly.type
_entity_poly.pdbx_seq_one_letter_code
_entity_poly.pdbx_strand_id
1 'polypeptide(L)'
;MALSRKKKIIIGVAAVAVLGLIIIISVFASRKDEPEVTTVTITKRPELRQTVTASGEIRPVRFIKLTSEVPGRIEEIYVNPGDVVNVGKPLVRIDPTQLQSSQEAQYAAVQASISDVQNARSQVASAQQSLAATEVGVQSARQQVIASQTNVDRAQVDLNTAKRELDRATQLVESGVISRSDYDAARDHYEQARVGLKTAQANLEVQKRAVDEAIARANQQRQAVKSAQVSVNTSEQRASQQQALLRGQTSQRNKSLTLSPLNGVVADIPTRVGEFAVAGLSTTPLMTIADMSTINVEVNVDETEIANVAEGQPVKVKVDAFPDREIEGTVTQKNPLAIAKSDTQGGLSNRVNVQEAKEFKVVIELKQMPDEVRQALRPGMSATATVTTKVKTDVIAVPLQAIVERNPTPSASPSASVAGSVPQPSPVGEHPREIKGVYVLQGNKVKFVEVTTGITGESDIEITSGLEPNMEVITGPSRILKTLKESQTVKKQTRKPGDSNSNTSGGAQ
;
A
#
# COMPACT_ATOMS: atom_id res chain seq x y z
N MET A 1 63.05 88.91 -1.67
CA MET A 1 64.25 88.80 -0.80
C MET A 1 65.01 87.54 -1.15
N ALA A 2 66.19 87.68 -1.75
CA ALA A 2 67.03 86.55 -2.13
C ALA A 2 67.71 85.92 -0.89
N LEU A 3 67.37 84.69 -0.55
CA LEU A 3 68.02 83.98 0.55
C LEU A 3 69.49 83.68 0.21
N SER A 4 70.39 84.10 1.11
CA SER A 4 71.85 83.90 1.05
C SER A 4 72.24 82.43 0.87
N ARG A 5 73.26 82.18 0.02
CA ARG A 5 73.74 80.85 -0.41
C ARG A 5 74.00 79.87 0.75
N LYS A 6 74.36 80.34 1.94
CA LYS A 6 74.58 79.49 3.12
C LYS A 6 73.30 78.83 3.66
N LYS A 7 72.14 79.48 3.57
CA LYS A 7 70.86 78.90 4.02
C LYS A 7 70.32 77.82 3.09
N LYS A 8 70.63 77.88 1.78
CA LYS A 8 70.22 76.85 0.80
C LYS A 8 70.95 75.51 1.00
N ILE A 9 72.22 75.55 1.40
CA ILE A 9 73.01 74.34 1.66
C ILE A 9 72.54 73.65 2.95
N ILE A 10 72.22 74.41 4.00
CA ILE A 10 71.71 73.86 5.27
C ILE A 10 70.34 73.20 5.07
N ILE A 11 69.45 73.81 4.27
CA ILE A 11 68.14 73.23 3.95
C ILE A 11 68.29 71.95 3.09
N GLY A 12 69.25 71.91 2.16
CA GLY A 12 69.54 70.72 1.35
C GLY A 12 70.07 69.55 2.19
N VAL A 13 71.01 69.81 3.11
CA VAL A 13 71.56 68.78 4.01
C VAL A 13 70.52 68.29 5.01
N ALA A 14 69.67 69.18 5.55
CA ALA A 14 68.56 68.81 6.41
C ALA A 14 67.52 67.94 5.67
N ALA A 15 67.21 68.25 4.41
CA ALA A 15 66.27 67.45 3.61
C ALA A 15 66.81 66.04 3.31
N VAL A 16 68.11 65.90 3.03
CA VAL A 16 68.75 64.59 2.81
C VAL A 16 68.86 63.78 4.10
N ALA A 17 69.13 64.43 5.23
CA ALA A 17 69.15 63.75 6.53
C ALA A 17 67.75 63.28 6.95
N VAL A 18 66.71 64.09 6.71
CA VAL A 18 65.30 63.71 6.97
C VAL A 18 64.86 62.59 6.03
N LEU A 19 65.21 62.62 4.74
CA LEU A 19 64.94 61.51 3.81
C LEU A 19 65.67 60.23 4.21
N GLY A 20 66.94 60.33 4.63
CA GLY A 20 67.70 59.19 5.15
C GLY A 20 67.08 58.60 6.41
N LEU A 21 66.60 59.45 7.33
CA LEU A 21 65.90 59.02 8.54
C LEU A 21 64.55 58.36 8.20
N ILE A 22 63.79 58.90 7.25
CA ILE A 22 62.52 58.33 6.79
C ILE A 22 62.75 56.96 6.14
N ILE A 23 63.82 56.79 5.36
CA ILE A 23 64.17 55.50 4.73
C ILE A 23 64.62 54.49 5.79
N ILE A 24 65.43 54.90 6.77
CA ILE A 24 65.88 54.01 7.86
C ILE A 24 64.68 53.59 8.74
N ILE A 25 63.79 54.53 9.07
CA ILE A 25 62.56 54.24 9.83
C ILE A 25 61.62 53.35 9.01
N SER A 26 61.50 53.54 7.70
CA SER A 26 60.68 52.69 6.81
C SER A 26 61.22 51.26 6.69
N VAL A 27 62.55 51.11 6.64
CA VAL A 27 63.21 49.78 6.57
C VAL A 27 63.15 49.06 7.92
N PHE A 28 63.24 49.77 9.06
CA PHE A 28 63.11 49.17 10.39
C PHE A 28 61.65 48.87 10.77
N ALA A 29 60.69 49.70 10.36
CA ALA A 29 59.26 49.46 10.58
C ALA A 29 58.71 48.28 9.76
N SER A 30 59.40 47.86 8.70
CA SER A 30 59.01 46.68 7.90
C SER A 30 59.50 45.34 8.46
N ARG A 31 60.11 45.31 9.66
CA ARG A 31 60.46 44.05 10.37
C ARG A 31 59.87 44.01 11.78
N LYS A 32 58.57 43.74 11.91
CA LYS A 32 57.98 42.93 13.00
C LYS A 32 56.45 43.01 12.93
N ASP A 33 55.86 41.97 12.35
CA ASP A 33 54.57 41.43 12.78
C ASP A 33 54.67 39.92 12.53
N GLU A 34 55.23 39.20 13.50
CA GLU A 34 55.21 37.73 13.44
C GLU A 34 53.78 37.27 13.74
N PRO A 35 53.16 36.47 12.85
CA PRO A 35 51.79 36.01 13.08
C PRO A 35 51.72 35.13 14.33
N GLU A 36 50.80 35.45 15.24
CA GLU A 36 50.50 34.59 16.38
C GLU A 36 49.60 33.42 15.95
N VAL A 37 50.03 32.20 16.26
CA VAL A 37 49.32 30.99 15.84
C VAL A 37 49.05 30.06 17.01
N THR A 38 47.91 29.36 16.95
CA THR A 38 47.57 28.30 17.89
C THR A 38 48.06 26.96 17.34
N THR A 39 48.71 26.15 18.17
CA THR A 39 49.10 24.78 17.81
C THR A 39 48.40 23.74 18.68
N VAL A 40 48.13 22.59 18.08
CA VAL A 40 47.62 21.39 18.75
C VAL A 40 48.58 20.24 18.45
N THR A 41 48.96 19.50 19.48
CA THR A 41 49.77 18.28 19.32
C THR A 41 48.89 17.16 18.77
N ILE A 42 49.31 16.56 17.66
CA ILE A 42 48.61 15.43 17.07
C ILE A 42 48.62 14.26 18.05
N THR A 43 47.43 13.82 18.45
CA THR A 43 47.23 12.64 19.29
C THR A 43 46.37 11.63 18.53
N LYS A 44 46.68 10.33 18.68
CA LYS A 44 45.83 9.26 18.19
C LYS A 44 44.52 9.25 18.96
N ARG A 45 43.40 9.23 18.26
CA ARG A 45 42.09 9.04 18.89
C ARG A 45 41.69 7.58 18.86
N PRO A 46 41.12 7.06 19.97
CA PRO A 46 40.70 5.66 20.03
C PRO A 46 39.60 5.37 19.01
N GLU A 47 38.73 6.35 18.73
CA GLU A 47 37.63 6.22 17.79
C GLU A 47 37.29 7.58 17.16
N LEU A 48 36.98 7.55 15.86
CA LEU A 48 36.38 8.66 15.11
C LEU A 48 35.14 8.16 14.39
N ARG A 49 34.02 8.83 14.64
CA ARG A 49 32.71 8.50 14.08
C ARG A 49 32.29 9.60 13.11
N GLN A 50 31.82 9.19 11.93
CA GLN A 50 31.17 10.09 10.99
C GLN A 50 29.66 9.98 11.20
N THR A 51 29.02 11.08 11.59
CA THR A 51 27.59 11.15 11.87
C THR A 51 26.88 12.03 10.87
N VAL A 52 25.65 11.66 10.54
CA VAL A 52 24.70 12.42 9.72
C VAL A 52 23.51 12.74 10.59
N THR A 53 23.17 14.02 10.72
CA THR A 53 22.05 14.47 11.56
C THR A 53 20.92 14.91 10.67
N ALA A 54 19.74 14.33 10.89
CA ALA A 54 18.54 14.63 10.11
C ALA A 54 17.34 14.84 11.03
N SER A 55 16.51 15.81 10.69
CA SER A 55 15.21 16.03 11.33
C SER A 55 14.13 15.20 10.65
N GLY A 56 13.15 14.76 11.42
CA GLY A 56 12.03 13.98 10.92
C GLY A 56 10.88 13.92 11.89
N GLU A 57 9.96 13.01 11.63
CA GLU A 57 8.76 12.80 12.43
C GLU A 57 8.54 11.33 12.76
N ILE A 58 7.92 11.08 13.91
CA ILE A 58 7.51 9.75 14.34
C ILE A 58 6.29 9.32 13.52
N ARG A 59 6.39 8.15 12.88
CA ARG A 59 5.31 7.54 12.12
C ARG A 59 4.97 6.12 12.58
N PRO A 60 3.68 5.76 12.62
CA PRO A 60 3.26 4.36 12.76
C PRO A 60 3.79 3.51 11.61
N VAL A 61 3.98 2.22 11.85
CA VAL A 61 4.25 1.25 10.76
C VAL A 61 3.09 1.23 9.78
N ARG A 62 1.86 1.27 10.31
CA ARG A 62 0.63 1.26 9.51
C ARG A 62 -0.35 2.24 10.11
N PHE A 63 -0.91 3.11 9.28
CA PHE A 63 -2.09 3.87 9.63
C PHE A 63 -3.14 3.65 8.56
N ILE A 64 -4.40 3.66 8.98
CA ILE A 64 -5.54 3.56 8.09
C ILE A 64 -6.43 4.77 8.29
N LYS A 65 -6.87 5.35 7.19
CA LYS A 65 -7.93 6.36 7.17
C LYS A 65 -9.23 5.61 6.95
N LEU A 66 -10.02 5.48 8.01
CA LEU A 66 -11.27 4.76 7.98
C LEU A 66 -12.33 5.67 7.35
N THR A 67 -12.76 5.35 6.13
CA THR A 67 -13.86 6.06 5.47
C THR A 67 -15.17 5.35 5.71
N SER A 68 -16.28 6.05 5.46
CA SER A 68 -17.59 5.40 5.53
C SER A 68 -17.80 4.47 4.33
N GLU A 69 -18.31 3.28 4.59
CA GLU A 69 -18.74 2.35 3.53
C GLU A 69 -20.19 2.57 3.08
N VAL A 70 -20.99 3.25 3.91
CA VAL A 70 -22.41 3.55 3.62
C VAL A 70 -22.70 5.04 3.85
N PRO A 71 -23.51 5.69 3.01
CA PRO A 71 -23.89 7.07 3.24
C PRO A 71 -24.90 7.17 4.40
N GLY A 72 -24.77 8.20 5.23
CA GLY A 72 -25.73 8.45 6.31
C GLY A 72 -25.24 9.47 7.34
N ARG A 73 -26.11 9.86 8.27
CA ARG A 73 -25.73 10.75 9.37
C ARG A 73 -25.01 9.95 10.46
N ILE A 74 -23.93 10.53 11.00
CA ILE A 74 -23.24 9.96 12.16
C ILE A 74 -24.14 10.16 13.38
N GLU A 75 -24.62 9.05 13.95
CA GLU A 75 -25.48 9.04 15.14
C GLU A 75 -24.63 9.11 16.41
N GLU A 76 -23.58 8.28 16.49
CA GLU A 76 -22.72 8.17 17.66
C GLU A 76 -21.27 7.84 17.28
N ILE A 77 -20.32 8.35 18.06
CA ILE A 77 -18.90 8.00 18.00
C ILE A 77 -18.53 7.40 19.37
N TYR A 78 -18.03 6.16 19.39
CA TYR A 78 -17.79 5.38 20.61
C TYR A 78 -16.39 5.55 21.22
N VAL A 79 -15.51 6.28 20.53
CA VAL A 79 -14.09 6.38 20.87
C VAL A 79 -13.64 7.83 20.84
N ASN A 80 -12.65 8.15 21.66
CA ASN A 80 -12.00 9.45 21.67
C ASN A 80 -10.59 9.37 21.06
N PRO A 81 -10.04 10.49 20.55
CA PRO A 81 -8.65 10.55 20.16
C PRO A 81 -7.73 10.14 21.32
N GLY A 82 -6.79 9.23 21.06
CA GLY A 82 -5.89 8.64 22.06
C GLY A 82 -6.35 7.31 22.66
N ASP A 83 -7.60 6.88 22.41
CA ASP A 83 -8.07 5.58 22.90
C ASP A 83 -7.41 4.41 22.16
N VAL A 84 -7.09 3.35 22.90
CA VAL A 84 -6.65 2.07 22.34
C VAL A 84 -7.87 1.29 21.86
N VAL A 85 -7.80 0.79 20.63
CA VAL A 85 -8.84 0.00 19.97
C VAL A 85 -8.28 -1.34 19.51
N ASN A 86 -9.07 -2.39 19.71
CA ASN A 86 -8.78 -3.73 19.22
C ASN A 86 -9.62 -4.04 17.98
N VAL A 87 -9.19 -5.02 17.18
CA VAL A 87 -9.95 -5.51 16.02
C VAL A 87 -11.38 -5.88 16.46
N GLY A 88 -12.37 -5.39 15.73
CA GLY A 88 -13.78 -5.64 15.98
C GLY A 88 -14.44 -4.71 17.02
N LYS A 89 -13.70 -3.81 17.67
CA LYS A 89 -14.28 -2.81 18.57
C LYS A 89 -15.17 -1.83 17.77
N PRO A 90 -16.42 -1.55 18.18
CA PRO A 90 -17.26 -0.53 17.57
C PRO A 90 -16.63 0.86 17.68
N LEU A 91 -16.66 1.62 16.58
CA LEU A 91 -16.03 2.94 16.49
C LEU A 91 -17.05 4.04 16.23
N VAL A 92 -17.88 3.88 15.20
CA VAL A 92 -18.87 4.86 14.76
C VAL A 92 -20.16 4.14 14.38
N ARG A 93 -21.30 4.71 14.76
CA ARG A 93 -22.62 4.29 14.32
C ARG A 93 -23.20 5.35 13.39
N ILE A 94 -23.52 4.93 12.18
CA ILE A 94 -24.25 5.71 11.18
C ILE A 94 -25.72 5.30 11.26
N ASP A 95 -26.62 6.28 11.12
CA ASP A 95 -28.06 6.11 11.14
C ASP A 95 -28.49 4.94 10.21
N PRO A 96 -28.97 3.82 10.76
CA PRO A 96 -29.33 2.65 9.98
C PRO A 96 -30.77 2.69 9.48
N THR A 97 -31.58 3.71 9.79
CA THR A 97 -33.04 3.71 9.59
C THR A 97 -33.45 3.42 8.15
N GLN A 98 -32.79 4.06 7.17
CA GLN A 98 -33.06 3.82 5.76
C GLN A 98 -32.65 2.40 5.34
N LEU A 99 -31.48 1.93 5.78
CA LEU A 99 -30.97 0.59 5.48
C LEU A 99 -31.83 -0.51 6.11
N GLN A 100 -32.31 -0.28 7.33
CA GLN A 100 -33.23 -1.16 8.03
C GLN A 100 -34.60 -1.21 7.32
N SER A 101 -35.13 -0.07 6.88
CA SER A 101 -36.37 -0.03 6.08
C SER A 101 -36.22 -0.80 4.77
N SER A 102 -35.09 -0.65 4.07
CA SER A 102 -34.80 -1.42 2.85
C SER A 102 -34.62 -2.92 3.13
N GLN A 103 -33.99 -3.28 4.25
CA GLN A 103 -33.87 -4.67 4.70
C GLN A 103 -35.25 -5.29 4.99
N GLU A 104 -36.12 -4.57 5.69
CA GLU A 104 -37.47 -5.04 6.04
C GLU A 104 -38.35 -5.22 4.80
N ALA A 105 -38.31 -4.27 3.86
CA ALA A 105 -38.98 -4.43 2.57
C ALA A 105 -38.50 -5.67 1.80
N GLN A 106 -37.18 -5.92 1.82
CA GLN A 106 -36.60 -7.09 1.17
C GLN A 106 -36.93 -8.40 1.91
N TYR A 107 -37.04 -8.38 3.24
CA TYR A 107 -37.49 -9.51 4.03
C TYR A 107 -38.95 -9.88 3.70
N ALA A 108 -39.84 -8.88 3.58
CA ALA A 108 -41.21 -9.10 3.14
C ALA A 108 -41.28 -9.70 1.72
N ALA A 109 -40.41 -9.29 0.81
CA ALA A 109 -40.30 -9.87 -0.53
C ALA A 109 -39.85 -11.34 -0.50
N VAL A 110 -38.91 -11.72 0.39
CA VAL A 110 -38.53 -13.12 0.61
C VAL A 110 -39.72 -13.92 1.12
N GLN A 111 -40.47 -13.39 2.10
CA GLN A 111 -41.64 -14.07 2.66
C GLN A 111 -42.74 -14.30 1.60
N ALA A 112 -42.97 -13.33 0.72
CA ALA A 112 -43.87 -13.48 -0.41
C ALA A 112 -43.40 -14.60 -1.36
N SER A 113 -42.10 -14.62 -1.69
CA SER A 113 -41.54 -15.65 -2.57
C SER A 113 -41.57 -17.06 -1.95
N ILE A 114 -41.45 -17.19 -0.62
CA ILE A 114 -41.62 -18.49 0.08
C ILE A 114 -43.09 -18.94 -0.02
N SER A 115 -44.03 -18.00 0.11
CA SER A 115 -45.46 -18.28 -0.07
C SER A 115 -45.77 -18.74 -1.49
N ASP A 116 -45.10 -18.17 -2.51
CA ASP A 116 -45.21 -18.62 -3.90
C ASP A 116 -44.69 -20.05 -4.10
N VAL A 117 -43.59 -20.42 -3.44
CA VAL A 117 -43.08 -21.81 -3.45
C VAL A 117 -44.11 -22.75 -2.83
N GLN A 118 -44.73 -22.36 -1.71
CA GLN A 118 -45.77 -23.16 -1.07
C GLN A 118 -46.99 -23.32 -1.98
N ASN A 119 -47.42 -22.25 -2.67
CA ASN A 119 -48.51 -22.31 -3.64
C ASN A 119 -48.18 -23.24 -4.81
N ALA A 120 -46.96 -23.15 -5.36
CA ALA A 120 -46.50 -24.04 -6.43
C ALA A 120 -46.45 -25.52 -5.98
N ARG A 121 -46.01 -25.79 -4.74
CA ARG A 121 -46.01 -27.16 -4.18
C ARG A 121 -47.43 -27.70 -4.02
N SER A 122 -48.36 -26.87 -3.56
CA SER A 122 -49.78 -27.25 -3.49
C SER A 122 -50.38 -27.57 -4.87
N GLN A 123 -49.95 -26.87 -5.92
CA GLN A 123 -50.36 -27.18 -7.30
C GLN A 123 -49.78 -28.52 -7.80
N VAL A 124 -48.56 -28.88 -7.42
CA VAL A 124 -48.01 -30.22 -7.72
C VAL A 124 -48.85 -31.30 -7.03
N ALA A 125 -49.21 -31.09 -5.76
CA ALA A 125 -50.03 -32.04 -5.02
C ALA A 125 -51.40 -32.24 -5.68
N SER A 126 -52.07 -31.16 -6.11
CA SER A 126 -53.35 -31.27 -6.81
C SER A 126 -53.24 -31.94 -8.19
N ALA A 127 -52.17 -31.66 -8.95
CA ALA A 127 -51.90 -32.33 -10.22
C ALA A 127 -51.56 -33.83 -10.05
N GLN A 128 -50.89 -34.20 -8.96
CA GLN A 128 -50.64 -35.60 -8.63
C GLN A 128 -51.93 -36.33 -8.28
N GLN A 129 -52.85 -35.67 -7.55
CA GLN A 129 -54.15 -36.23 -7.24
C GLN A 129 -55.00 -36.44 -8.50
N SER A 130 -54.99 -35.50 -9.46
CA SER A 130 -55.71 -35.68 -10.73
C SER A 130 -55.11 -36.79 -11.59
N LEU A 131 -53.78 -36.94 -11.59
CA LEU A 131 -53.10 -38.05 -12.26
C LEU A 131 -53.51 -39.39 -11.65
N ALA A 132 -53.45 -39.53 -10.32
CA ALA A 132 -53.83 -40.75 -9.63
C ALA A 132 -55.28 -41.16 -9.93
N ALA A 133 -56.22 -40.21 -9.93
CA ALA A 133 -57.61 -40.45 -10.32
C ALA A 133 -57.74 -40.93 -11.78
N THR A 134 -56.95 -40.36 -12.69
CA THR A 134 -56.95 -40.75 -14.11
C THR A 134 -56.33 -42.13 -14.33
N GLU A 135 -55.29 -42.49 -13.56
CA GLU A 135 -54.67 -43.82 -13.61
C GLU A 135 -55.64 -44.91 -13.13
N VAL A 136 -56.47 -44.63 -12.13
CA VAL A 136 -57.58 -45.51 -11.73
C VAL A 136 -58.57 -45.71 -12.89
N GLY A 137 -58.85 -44.66 -13.67
CA GLY A 137 -59.66 -44.74 -14.88
C GLY A 137 -59.05 -45.61 -16.00
N VAL A 138 -57.72 -45.59 -16.15
CA VAL A 138 -57.04 -46.52 -17.07
C VAL A 138 -57.20 -47.96 -16.61
N GLN A 139 -57.09 -48.22 -15.30
CA GLN A 139 -57.29 -49.57 -14.76
C GLN A 139 -58.72 -50.06 -15.00
N SER A 140 -59.74 -49.23 -14.79
CA SER A 140 -61.13 -49.63 -15.04
C SER A 140 -61.39 -49.91 -16.52
N ALA A 141 -60.85 -49.09 -17.44
CA ALA A 141 -60.94 -49.35 -18.88
C ALA A 141 -60.25 -50.67 -19.28
N ARG A 142 -59.09 -50.99 -18.68
CA ARG A 142 -58.41 -52.28 -18.88
C ARG A 142 -59.25 -53.47 -18.40
N GLN A 143 -59.94 -53.33 -17.28
CA GLN A 143 -60.85 -54.38 -16.79
C GLN A 143 -62.02 -54.61 -17.76
N GLN A 144 -62.55 -53.56 -18.39
CA GLN A 144 -63.58 -53.69 -19.43
C GLN A 144 -63.08 -54.42 -20.68
N VAL A 145 -61.83 -54.21 -21.09
CA VAL A 145 -61.20 -54.99 -22.17
C VAL A 145 -61.13 -56.47 -21.82
N ILE A 146 -60.75 -56.82 -20.59
CA ILE A 146 -60.69 -58.23 -20.14
C ILE A 146 -62.09 -58.87 -20.18
N ALA A 147 -63.12 -58.16 -19.69
CA ALA A 147 -64.49 -58.63 -19.75
C ALA A 147 -64.99 -58.80 -21.21
N SER A 148 -64.69 -57.85 -22.09
CA SER A 148 -65.05 -57.94 -23.51
C SER A 148 -64.28 -59.04 -24.25
N GLN A 149 -63.01 -59.28 -23.90
CA GLN A 149 -62.22 -60.39 -24.43
C GLN A 149 -62.85 -61.73 -24.04
N THR A 150 -63.25 -61.86 -22.77
CA THR A 150 -63.96 -63.06 -22.28
C THR A 150 -65.25 -63.31 -23.06
N ASN A 151 -65.95 -62.26 -23.50
CA ASN A 151 -67.14 -62.39 -24.35
C ASN A 151 -66.81 -62.83 -25.78
N VAL A 152 -65.72 -62.35 -26.37
CA VAL A 152 -65.21 -62.84 -27.66
C VAL A 152 -64.86 -64.32 -27.56
N ASP A 153 -64.16 -64.72 -26.50
CA ASP A 153 -63.77 -66.10 -26.29
C ASP A 153 -65.01 -67.01 -26.16
N ARG A 154 -66.04 -66.57 -25.44
CA ARG A 154 -67.33 -67.28 -25.35
C ARG A 154 -68.02 -67.40 -26.71
N ALA A 155 -68.12 -66.31 -27.47
CA ALA A 155 -68.73 -66.32 -28.80
C ALA A 155 -67.94 -67.18 -29.80
N GLN A 156 -66.62 -67.27 -29.65
CA GLN A 156 -65.76 -68.14 -30.45
C GLN A 156 -66.04 -69.62 -30.14
N VAL A 157 -66.20 -69.98 -28.87
CA VAL A 157 -66.57 -71.35 -28.45
C VAL A 157 -67.95 -71.75 -29.01
N ASP A 158 -68.89 -70.81 -29.02
CA ASP A 158 -70.24 -71.03 -29.58
C ASP A 158 -70.20 -71.25 -31.10
N LEU A 159 -69.50 -70.37 -31.84
CA LEU A 159 -69.26 -70.53 -33.27
C LEU A 159 -68.61 -71.88 -33.60
N ASN A 160 -67.60 -72.30 -32.83
CA ASN A 160 -66.94 -73.59 -33.02
C ASN A 160 -67.89 -74.77 -32.76
N THR A 161 -68.87 -74.61 -31.88
CA THR A 161 -69.89 -75.63 -31.60
C THR A 161 -70.93 -75.67 -32.71
N ALA A 162 -71.46 -74.51 -33.13
CA ALA A 162 -72.38 -74.39 -34.25
C ALA A 162 -71.76 -74.90 -35.57
N LYS A 163 -70.46 -74.64 -35.79
CA LYS A 163 -69.72 -75.17 -36.95
C LYS A 163 -69.67 -76.69 -36.94
N ARG A 164 -69.31 -77.31 -35.81
CA ARG A 164 -69.29 -78.77 -35.69
C ARG A 164 -70.67 -79.39 -35.91
N GLU A 165 -71.74 -78.73 -35.49
CA GLU A 165 -73.11 -79.18 -35.74
C GLU A 165 -73.48 -79.08 -37.22
N LEU A 166 -73.16 -77.97 -37.87
CA LEU A 166 -73.35 -77.80 -39.31
C LEU A 166 -72.58 -78.85 -40.11
N ASP A 167 -71.31 -79.11 -39.76
CA ASP A 167 -70.48 -80.13 -40.41
C ASP A 167 -71.11 -81.52 -40.29
N ARG A 168 -71.62 -81.87 -39.09
CA ARG A 168 -72.37 -83.13 -38.86
C ARG A 168 -73.66 -83.18 -39.68
N ALA A 169 -74.46 -82.11 -39.67
CA ALA A 169 -75.72 -82.05 -40.41
C ALA A 169 -75.51 -82.14 -41.93
N THR A 170 -74.41 -81.56 -42.44
CA THR A 170 -74.02 -81.67 -43.86
C THR A 170 -73.78 -83.12 -44.25
N GLN A 171 -72.97 -83.85 -43.47
CA GLN A 171 -72.69 -85.27 -43.70
C GLN A 171 -73.96 -86.13 -43.66
N LEU A 172 -74.85 -85.84 -42.70
CA LEU A 172 -76.09 -86.59 -42.54
C LEU A 172 -77.12 -86.32 -43.66
N VAL A 173 -77.24 -85.08 -44.15
CA VAL A 173 -78.07 -84.76 -45.32
C VAL A 173 -77.55 -85.44 -46.58
N GLU A 174 -76.24 -85.41 -46.82
CA GLU A 174 -75.62 -86.08 -47.97
C GLU A 174 -75.86 -87.59 -47.96
N SER A 175 -75.87 -88.19 -46.77
CA SER A 175 -76.22 -89.60 -46.57
C SER A 175 -77.74 -89.89 -46.58
N GLY A 176 -78.60 -88.87 -46.70
CA GLY A 176 -80.06 -89.01 -46.76
C GLY A 176 -80.77 -89.27 -45.42
N VAL A 177 -80.08 -89.03 -44.29
CA VAL A 177 -80.53 -89.44 -42.94
C VAL A 177 -81.36 -88.37 -42.23
N ILE A 178 -81.20 -87.09 -42.55
CA ILE A 178 -81.95 -85.96 -41.94
C ILE A 178 -82.65 -85.09 -42.99
N SER A 179 -83.60 -84.25 -42.56
CA SER A 179 -84.37 -83.39 -43.46
C SER A 179 -83.59 -82.14 -43.88
N ARG A 180 -83.95 -81.52 -45.03
CA ARG A 180 -83.40 -80.21 -45.44
C ARG A 180 -83.66 -79.11 -44.41
N SER A 181 -84.79 -79.18 -43.71
CA SER A 181 -85.14 -78.22 -42.66
C SER A 181 -84.15 -78.27 -41.49
N ASP A 182 -83.67 -79.46 -41.14
CA ASP A 182 -82.70 -79.64 -40.03
C ASP A 182 -81.33 -79.05 -40.40
N TYR A 183 -80.91 -79.21 -41.66
CA TYR A 183 -79.70 -78.59 -42.17
C TYR A 183 -79.80 -77.05 -42.23
N ASP A 184 -80.92 -76.51 -42.73
CA ASP A 184 -81.14 -75.06 -42.76
C ASP A 184 -81.12 -74.47 -41.34
N ALA A 185 -81.69 -75.17 -40.35
CA ALA A 185 -81.60 -74.76 -38.95
C ALA A 185 -80.15 -74.74 -38.43
N ALA A 186 -79.33 -75.74 -38.74
CA ALA A 186 -77.92 -75.77 -38.37
C ALA A 186 -77.10 -74.66 -39.07
N ARG A 187 -77.40 -74.39 -40.34
CA ARG A 187 -76.77 -73.29 -41.11
C ARG A 187 -77.11 -71.94 -40.49
N ASP A 188 -78.38 -71.71 -40.20
CA ASP A 188 -78.84 -70.45 -39.63
C ASP A 188 -78.25 -70.24 -38.23
N HIS A 189 -78.09 -71.31 -37.44
CA HIS A 189 -77.41 -71.26 -36.14
C HIS A 189 -75.91 -70.91 -36.28
N TYR A 190 -75.21 -71.47 -37.28
CA TYR A 190 -73.82 -71.09 -37.57
C TYR A 190 -73.69 -69.62 -37.99
N GLU A 191 -74.56 -69.12 -38.88
CA GLU A 191 -74.53 -67.71 -39.29
C GLU A 191 -74.86 -66.77 -38.12
N GLN A 192 -75.82 -67.14 -37.25
CA GLN A 192 -76.10 -66.39 -36.02
C GLN A 192 -74.88 -66.34 -35.10
N ALA A 193 -74.22 -67.47 -34.85
CA ALA A 193 -73.01 -67.51 -34.02
C ALA A 193 -71.84 -66.72 -34.65
N ARG A 194 -71.72 -66.72 -35.99
CA ARG A 194 -70.70 -65.95 -36.71
C ARG A 194 -70.93 -64.45 -36.59
N VAL A 195 -72.18 -64.00 -36.72
CA VAL A 195 -72.55 -62.60 -36.48
C VAL A 195 -72.31 -62.23 -35.01
N GLY A 196 -72.63 -63.13 -34.07
CA GLY A 196 -72.36 -62.97 -32.64
C GLY A 196 -70.87 -62.80 -32.31
N LEU A 197 -69.99 -63.57 -32.94
CA LEU A 197 -68.54 -63.38 -32.81
C LEU A 197 -68.10 -62.02 -33.37
N LYS A 198 -68.60 -61.63 -34.55
CA LYS A 198 -68.25 -60.35 -35.18
C LYS A 198 -68.67 -59.15 -34.32
N THR A 199 -69.84 -59.20 -33.70
CA THR A 199 -70.30 -58.14 -32.79
C THR A 199 -69.46 -58.11 -31.51
N ALA A 200 -69.12 -59.27 -30.94
CA ALA A 200 -68.22 -59.34 -29.79
C ALA A 200 -66.82 -58.76 -30.11
N GLN A 201 -66.28 -59.04 -31.30
CA GLN A 201 -64.99 -58.50 -31.76
C GLN A 201 -65.05 -56.97 -31.95
N ALA A 202 -66.12 -56.45 -32.55
CA ALA A 202 -66.32 -55.00 -32.70
C ALA A 202 -66.42 -54.30 -31.33
N ASN A 203 -67.12 -54.92 -30.36
CA ASN A 203 -67.22 -54.41 -29.00
C ASN A 203 -65.85 -54.39 -28.30
N LEU A 204 -65.02 -55.43 -28.47
CA LEU A 204 -63.66 -55.46 -27.96
C LEU A 204 -62.80 -54.33 -28.53
N GLU A 205 -62.91 -54.04 -29.83
CA GLU A 205 -62.18 -52.94 -30.46
C GLU A 205 -62.58 -51.57 -29.87
N VAL A 206 -63.87 -51.36 -29.61
CA VAL A 206 -64.37 -50.16 -28.92
C VAL A 206 -63.74 -50.04 -27.52
N GLN A 207 -63.68 -51.14 -26.76
CA GLN A 207 -63.05 -51.13 -25.43
C GLN A 207 -61.54 -50.88 -25.49
N LYS A 208 -60.84 -51.41 -26.51
CA LYS A 208 -59.42 -51.12 -26.72
C LYS A 208 -59.17 -49.64 -27.00
N ARG A 209 -59.97 -49.01 -27.88
CA ARG A 209 -59.90 -47.56 -28.13
C ARG A 209 -60.16 -46.73 -26.87
N ALA A 210 -61.10 -47.16 -26.02
CA ALA A 210 -61.37 -46.49 -24.75
C ALA A 210 -60.15 -46.53 -23.80
N VAL A 211 -59.36 -47.62 -23.81
CA VAL A 211 -58.10 -47.69 -23.06
C VAL A 211 -57.07 -46.72 -23.61
N ASP A 212 -56.90 -46.65 -24.93
CA ASP A 212 -55.95 -45.73 -25.56
C ASP A 212 -56.30 -44.26 -25.24
N GLU A 213 -57.59 -43.91 -25.26
CA GLU A 213 -58.07 -42.60 -24.85
C GLU A 213 -57.78 -42.32 -23.36
N ALA A 214 -58.03 -43.30 -22.47
CA ALA A 214 -57.72 -43.17 -21.06
C ALA A 214 -56.21 -42.97 -20.81
N ILE A 215 -55.35 -43.67 -21.57
CA ILE A 215 -53.89 -43.51 -21.52
C ILE A 215 -53.48 -42.13 -22.02
N ALA A 216 -54.07 -41.63 -23.11
CA ALA A 216 -53.79 -40.28 -23.62
C ALA A 216 -54.13 -39.21 -22.57
N ARG A 217 -55.28 -39.35 -21.89
CA ARG A 217 -55.68 -38.48 -20.78
C ARG A 217 -54.70 -38.57 -19.61
N ALA A 218 -54.24 -39.77 -19.24
CA ALA A 218 -53.23 -39.95 -18.19
C ALA A 218 -51.89 -39.29 -18.57
N ASN A 219 -51.45 -39.41 -19.81
CA ASN A 219 -50.23 -38.78 -20.30
C ASN A 219 -50.33 -37.23 -20.27
N GLN A 220 -51.50 -36.67 -20.61
CA GLN A 220 -51.75 -35.24 -20.47
C GLN A 220 -51.64 -34.79 -19.00
N GLN A 221 -52.18 -35.57 -18.06
CA GLN A 221 -52.05 -35.28 -16.62
C GLN A 221 -50.60 -35.43 -16.12
N ARG A 222 -49.84 -36.41 -16.63
CA ARG A 222 -48.39 -36.53 -16.33
C ARG A 222 -47.62 -35.30 -16.78
N GLN A 223 -47.95 -34.76 -17.95
CA GLN A 223 -47.34 -33.51 -18.42
C GLN A 223 -47.73 -32.31 -17.54
N ALA A 224 -48.96 -32.28 -17.02
CA ALA A 224 -49.40 -31.26 -16.05
C ALA A 224 -48.64 -31.35 -14.72
N VAL A 225 -48.37 -32.56 -14.21
CA VAL A 225 -47.50 -32.76 -13.03
C VAL A 225 -46.09 -32.26 -13.32
N LYS A 226 -45.54 -32.57 -14.50
CA LYS A 226 -44.20 -32.12 -14.89
C LYS A 226 -44.11 -30.60 -14.99
N SER A 227 -45.10 -29.93 -15.57
CA SER A 227 -45.12 -28.46 -15.64
C SER A 227 -45.29 -27.82 -14.25
N ALA A 228 -46.12 -28.40 -13.37
CA ALA A 228 -46.23 -27.96 -11.98
C ALA A 228 -44.89 -28.12 -11.23
N GLN A 229 -44.16 -29.21 -11.46
CA GLN A 229 -42.83 -29.41 -10.86
C GLN A 229 -41.81 -28.40 -11.36
N VAL A 230 -41.83 -28.07 -12.65
CA VAL A 230 -41.01 -26.98 -13.20
C VAL A 230 -41.39 -25.65 -12.55
N SER A 231 -42.68 -25.40 -12.32
CA SER A 231 -43.15 -24.20 -11.61
C SER A 231 -42.55 -24.10 -10.20
N VAL A 232 -42.55 -25.18 -9.43
CA VAL A 232 -41.89 -25.23 -8.11
C VAL A 232 -40.41 -24.85 -8.22
N ASN A 233 -39.68 -25.47 -9.13
CA ASN A 233 -38.27 -25.16 -9.33
C ASN A 233 -38.06 -23.68 -9.68
N THR A 234 -38.90 -23.10 -10.55
CA THR A 234 -38.80 -21.67 -10.89
C THR A 234 -39.11 -20.76 -9.69
N SER A 235 -40.08 -21.11 -8.85
CA SER A 235 -40.40 -20.36 -7.64
C SER A 235 -39.29 -20.47 -6.59
N GLU A 236 -38.66 -21.63 -6.45
CA GLU A 236 -37.51 -21.83 -5.56
C GLU A 236 -36.29 -21.01 -6.02
N GLN A 237 -36.03 -20.93 -7.32
CA GLN A 237 -34.98 -20.07 -7.85
C GLN A 237 -35.27 -18.59 -7.59
N ARG A 238 -36.52 -18.14 -7.75
CA ARG A 238 -36.92 -16.78 -7.37
C ARG A 238 -36.71 -16.52 -5.87
N ALA A 239 -37.09 -17.47 -5.01
CA ALA A 239 -36.89 -17.35 -3.56
C ALA A 239 -35.40 -17.23 -3.20
N SER A 240 -34.55 -18.06 -3.83
CA SER A 240 -33.09 -18.00 -3.67
C SER A 240 -32.52 -16.64 -4.12
N GLN A 241 -33.01 -16.08 -5.24
CA GLN A 241 -32.63 -14.74 -5.69
C GLN A 241 -33.03 -13.65 -4.69
N GLN A 242 -34.26 -13.70 -4.17
CA GLN A 242 -34.72 -12.75 -3.14
C GLN A 242 -33.90 -12.87 -1.85
N GLN A 243 -33.49 -14.09 -1.47
CA GLN A 243 -32.65 -14.31 -0.31
C GLN A 243 -31.22 -13.79 -0.53
N ALA A 244 -30.68 -13.89 -1.75
CA ALA A 244 -29.40 -13.27 -2.10
C ALA A 244 -29.45 -11.74 -1.99
N LEU A 245 -30.54 -11.12 -2.45
CA LEU A 245 -30.76 -9.68 -2.30
C LEU A 245 -30.85 -9.27 -0.81
N LEU A 246 -31.58 -10.04 0.01
CA LEU A 246 -31.67 -9.80 1.46
C LEU A 246 -30.30 -9.87 2.15
N ARG A 247 -29.44 -10.82 1.75
CA ARG A 247 -28.05 -10.88 2.25
C ARG A 247 -27.26 -9.62 1.89
N GLY A 248 -27.44 -9.09 0.69
CA GLY A 248 -26.85 -7.82 0.27
C GLY A 248 -27.30 -6.65 1.14
N GLN A 249 -28.62 -6.51 1.35
CA GLN A 249 -29.19 -5.46 2.21
C GLN A 249 -28.73 -5.58 3.67
N THR A 250 -28.66 -6.80 4.19
CA THR A 250 -28.16 -7.08 5.54
C THR A 250 -26.69 -6.69 5.68
N SER A 251 -25.86 -6.97 4.66
CA SER A 251 -24.45 -6.56 4.64
C SER A 251 -24.31 -5.04 4.64
N GLN A 252 -25.10 -4.32 3.84
CA GLN A 252 -25.11 -2.85 3.85
C GLN A 252 -25.53 -2.31 5.22
N ARG A 253 -26.58 -2.87 5.84
CA ARG A 253 -27.03 -2.49 7.18
C ARG A 253 -25.95 -2.74 8.23
N ASN A 254 -25.22 -3.85 8.16
CA ASN A 254 -24.12 -4.14 9.09
C ASN A 254 -22.96 -3.16 8.95
N LYS A 255 -22.72 -2.62 7.75
CA LYS A 255 -21.71 -1.58 7.50
C LYS A 255 -22.06 -0.21 8.08
N SER A 256 -23.28 -0.02 8.57
CA SER A 256 -23.62 1.22 9.31
C SER A 256 -22.93 1.30 10.66
N LEU A 257 -22.52 0.16 11.22
CA LEU A 257 -21.67 0.10 12.42
C LEU A 257 -20.24 -0.18 11.98
N THR A 258 -19.42 0.86 11.98
CA THR A 258 -18.02 0.75 11.58
C THR A 258 -17.20 0.17 12.74
N LEU A 259 -16.54 -0.96 12.48
CA LEU A 259 -15.68 -1.65 13.44
C LEU A 259 -14.20 -1.39 13.13
N SER A 260 -13.33 -1.51 14.13
CA SER A 260 -11.88 -1.39 13.92
C SER A 260 -11.32 -2.59 13.14
N PRO A 261 -10.61 -2.40 12.02
CA PRO A 261 -10.00 -3.49 11.26
C PRO A 261 -8.59 -3.86 11.75
N LEU A 262 -7.97 -3.07 12.63
CA LEU A 262 -6.65 -3.35 13.22
C LEU A 262 -6.61 -2.98 14.72
N ASN A 263 -5.61 -3.51 15.43
CA ASN A 263 -5.31 -3.06 16.79
C ASN A 263 -4.45 -1.80 16.70
N GLY A 264 -4.81 -0.75 17.41
CA GLY A 264 -4.09 0.51 17.33
C GLY A 264 -4.63 1.59 18.26
N VAL A 265 -4.15 2.80 18.06
CA VAL A 265 -4.59 3.99 18.79
C VAL A 265 -5.33 4.90 17.81
N VAL A 266 -6.44 5.50 18.26
CA VAL A 266 -7.17 6.50 17.47
C VAL A 266 -6.33 7.78 17.40
N ALA A 267 -5.81 8.11 16.22
CA ALA A 267 -4.93 9.25 16.02
C ALA A 267 -5.70 10.56 15.87
N ASP A 268 -6.77 10.54 15.06
CA ASP A 268 -7.59 11.71 14.77
C ASP A 268 -9.02 11.31 14.41
N ILE A 269 -10.00 12.13 14.79
CA ILE A 269 -11.42 11.99 14.46
C ILE A 269 -11.89 13.34 13.91
N PRO A 270 -11.79 13.57 12.59
CA PRO A 270 -12.15 14.85 12.00
C PRO A 270 -13.66 15.05 11.87
N THR A 271 -14.46 13.98 11.91
CA THR A 271 -15.93 14.04 11.79
C THR A 271 -16.63 14.26 13.12
N ARG A 272 -17.81 14.89 13.09
CA ARG A 272 -18.64 15.13 14.29
C ARG A 272 -19.96 14.37 14.25
N VAL A 273 -20.51 14.09 15.43
CA VAL A 273 -21.89 13.58 15.56
C VAL A 273 -22.87 14.55 14.90
N GLY A 274 -23.79 14.02 14.10
CA GLY A 274 -24.74 14.77 13.29
C GLY A 274 -24.26 15.13 11.87
N GLU A 275 -22.97 15.00 11.57
CA GLU A 275 -22.43 15.21 10.23
C GLU A 275 -22.86 14.10 9.26
N PHE A 276 -23.01 14.44 7.98
CA PHE A 276 -23.39 13.48 6.95
C PHE A 276 -22.15 12.85 6.33
N ALA A 277 -21.94 11.56 6.59
CA ALA A 277 -20.86 10.79 5.99
C ALA A 277 -21.27 10.32 4.59
N VAL A 278 -20.36 10.48 3.64
CA VAL A 278 -20.50 9.98 2.26
C VAL A 278 -19.57 8.79 2.04
N ALA A 279 -20.04 7.80 1.28
CA ALA A 279 -19.25 6.62 0.93
C ALA A 279 -18.38 6.88 -0.30
N GLY A 280 -17.09 6.51 -0.25
CA GLY A 280 -16.17 6.63 -1.39
C GLY A 280 -14.69 6.76 -1.02
N LEU A 281 -13.81 6.77 -2.04
CA LEU A 281 -12.34 6.88 -1.87
C LEU A 281 -11.86 8.33 -1.69
N SER A 282 -12.65 9.32 -2.09
CA SER A 282 -12.31 10.75 -2.01
C SER A 282 -13.10 11.48 -0.91
N THR A 283 -13.61 10.75 0.07
CA THR A 283 -14.46 11.30 1.13
C THR A 283 -13.65 11.66 2.37
N THR A 284 -14.22 12.49 3.23
CA THR A 284 -13.63 12.78 4.54
C THR A 284 -13.55 11.48 5.34
N PRO A 285 -12.37 11.10 5.85
CA PRO A 285 -12.26 9.92 6.69
C PRO A 285 -13.05 10.15 7.99
N LEU A 286 -13.74 9.13 8.47
CA LEU A 286 -14.42 9.15 9.77
C LEU A 286 -13.41 9.28 10.90
N MET A 287 -12.31 8.53 10.80
CA MET A 287 -11.20 8.58 11.77
C MET A 287 -9.93 7.97 11.19
N THR A 288 -8.81 8.23 11.85
CA THR A 288 -7.52 7.62 11.54
C THR A 288 -7.08 6.73 12.69
N ILE A 289 -6.73 5.48 12.39
CA ILE A 289 -6.23 4.51 13.37
C ILE A 289 -4.78 4.19 13.02
N ALA A 290 -3.90 4.31 14.00
CA ALA A 290 -2.47 4.07 13.87
C ALA A 290 -2.06 2.81 14.66
N ASP A 291 -1.39 1.88 13.99
CA ASP A 291 -0.73 0.74 14.62
C ASP A 291 0.61 1.20 15.21
N MET A 292 0.68 1.23 16.54
CA MET A 292 1.84 1.65 17.33
C MET A 292 2.68 0.46 17.84
N SER A 293 2.46 -0.76 17.33
CA SER A 293 3.22 -1.95 17.77
C SER A 293 4.72 -1.80 17.52
N THR A 294 5.10 -1.21 16.39
CA THR A 294 6.47 -0.78 16.08
C THR A 294 6.42 0.69 15.68
N ILE A 295 7.42 1.46 16.10
CA ILE A 295 7.45 2.90 15.89
C ILE A 295 8.61 3.20 14.96
N ASN A 296 8.28 3.82 13.83
CA ASN A 296 9.25 4.27 12.85
C ASN A 296 9.46 5.78 12.99
N VAL A 297 10.64 6.24 12.58
CA VAL A 297 10.92 7.66 12.39
C VAL A 297 11.27 7.85 10.94
N GLU A 298 10.51 8.70 10.26
CA GLU A 298 10.82 9.12 8.91
C GLU A 298 11.63 10.40 9.01
N VAL A 299 12.91 10.34 8.65
CA VAL A 299 13.81 11.49 8.64
C VAL A 299 14.17 11.89 7.22
N ASN A 300 14.36 13.18 7.02
CA ASN A 300 14.75 13.74 5.74
C ASN A 300 16.24 14.06 5.78
N VAL A 301 17.03 13.33 4.98
CA VAL A 301 18.49 13.48 4.88
C VAL A 301 18.84 14.29 3.63
N ASP A 302 19.73 15.27 3.74
CA ASP A 302 20.14 16.10 2.60
C ASP A 302 20.84 15.29 1.48
N GLU A 303 20.72 15.74 0.22
CA GLU A 303 21.32 15.12 -0.98
C GLU A 303 22.83 14.91 -0.88
N THR A 304 23.55 15.79 -0.17
CA THR A 304 25.00 15.65 0.02
C THR A 304 25.38 14.53 1.00
N GLU A 305 24.45 14.13 1.88
CA GLU A 305 24.73 13.20 2.98
C GLU A 305 24.16 11.80 2.73
N ILE A 306 23.11 11.68 1.93
CA ILE A 306 22.42 10.41 1.62
C ILE A 306 23.34 9.34 1.02
N ALA A 307 24.42 9.75 0.34
CA ALA A 307 25.41 8.84 -0.24
C ALA A 307 26.13 8.01 0.84
N ASN A 308 26.27 8.55 2.06
CA ASN A 308 26.95 7.87 3.17
C ASN A 308 26.01 7.01 4.03
N VAL A 309 24.68 7.16 3.86
CA VAL A 309 23.67 6.43 4.62
C VAL A 309 23.37 5.07 3.97
N ALA A 310 23.46 4.02 4.77
CA ALA A 310 23.20 2.63 4.38
C ALA A 310 22.24 1.95 5.37
N GLU A 311 21.51 0.95 4.87
CA GLU A 311 20.61 0.13 5.69
C GLU A 311 21.40 -0.65 6.76
N GLY A 312 20.82 -0.78 7.95
CA GLY A 312 21.44 -1.45 9.10
C GLY A 312 22.37 -0.58 9.95
N GLN A 313 22.63 0.67 9.58
CA GLN A 313 23.44 1.58 10.40
C GLN A 313 22.76 1.90 11.75
N PRO A 314 23.52 2.00 12.85
CA PRO A 314 22.99 2.37 14.16
C PRO A 314 22.67 3.86 14.20
N VAL A 315 21.52 4.18 14.78
CA VAL A 315 20.98 5.53 14.87
C VAL A 315 20.63 5.86 16.31
N LYS A 316 20.97 7.06 16.74
CA LYS A 316 20.45 7.63 17.99
C LYS A 316 19.36 8.63 17.65
N VAL A 317 18.17 8.43 18.19
CA VAL A 317 17.02 9.30 17.96
C VAL A 317 16.67 10.03 19.25
N LYS A 318 16.55 11.35 19.14
CA LYS A 318 16.11 12.23 20.21
C LYS A 318 14.78 12.84 19.80
N VAL A 319 13.76 12.65 20.62
CA VAL A 319 12.42 13.20 20.38
C VAL A 319 12.32 14.54 21.08
N ASP A 320 11.78 15.56 20.42
CA ASP A 320 11.75 16.93 20.97
C ASP A 320 10.94 17.02 22.27
N ALA A 321 9.90 16.17 22.41
CA ALA A 321 9.11 16.04 23.62
C ALA A 321 9.90 15.47 24.83
N PHE A 322 11.00 14.75 24.57
CA PHE A 322 11.82 14.09 25.59
C PHE A 322 13.32 14.31 25.31
N PRO A 323 13.83 15.55 25.49
CA PRO A 323 15.19 15.89 25.07
C PRO A 323 16.29 15.16 25.86
N ASP A 324 15.98 14.66 27.06
CA ASP A 324 16.93 13.98 27.94
C ASP A 324 17.03 12.46 27.66
N ARG A 325 16.21 11.93 26.75
CA ARG A 325 16.18 10.50 26.43
C ARG A 325 16.63 10.25 25.00
N GLU A 326 17.74 9.52 24.85
CA GLU A 326 18.19 8.96 23.57
C GLU A 326 17.58 7.58 23.37
N ILE A 327 16.97 7.36 22.21
CA ILE A 327 16.38 6.08 21.81
C ILE A 327 17.27 5.49 20.71
N GLU A 328 17.71 4.25 20.89
CA GLU A 328 18.48 3.54 19.87
C GLU A 328 17.56 3.03 18.75
N GLY A 329 18.03 3.11 17.51
CA GLY A 329 17.31 2.65 16.35
C GLY A 329 18.26 2.14 15.26
N THR A 330 17.67 1.57 14.21
CA THR A 330 18.42 1.10 13.05
C THR A 330 17.76 1.60 11.77
N VAL A 331 18.57 2.02 10.80
CA VAL A 331 18.08 2.36 9.46
C VAL A 331 17.51 1.11 8.80
N THR A 332 16.22 1.12 8.46
CA THR A 332 15.55 -0.03 7.81
C THR A 332 15.40 0.17 6.32
N GLN A 333 15.13 1.39 5.88
CA GLN A 333 14.86 1.66 4.47
C GLN A 333 15.40 3.03 4.05
N LYS A 334 16.05 3.06 2.89
CA LYS A 334 16.42 4.29 2.19
C LYS A 334 15.54 4.48 0.96
N ASN A 335 14.72 5.53 0.93
CA ASN A 335 13.88 5.81 -0.23
C ASN A 335 14.74 6.35 -1.39
N PRO A 336 14.70 5.76 -2.59
CA PRO A 336 15.44 6.27 -3.75
C PRO A 336 14.87 7.57 -4.32
N LEU A 337 13.65 7.96 -3.93
CA LEU A 337 13.01 9.19 -4.41
C LEU A 337 13.48 10.39 -3.60
N ALA A 338 14.00 11.40 -4.30
CA ALA A 338 14.27 12.71 -3.75
C ALA A 338 12.96 13.51 -3.60
N ILE A 339 12.76 14.12 -2.44
CA ILE A 339 11.68 15.07 -2.15
C ILE A 339 12.25 16.50 -2.14
N ALA A 340 11.49 17.45 -2.66
CA ALA A 340 11.82 18.86 -2.48
C ALA A 340 11.38 19.31 -1.08
N LYS A 341 12.16 20.19 -0.42
CA LYS A 341 11.83 20.72 0.93
C LYS A 341 10.45 21.39 1.03
N SER A 342 9.85 21.76 -0.10
CA SER A 342 8.57 22.46 -0.24
C SER A 342 7.43 21.60 -0.76
N ASP A 343 7.60 20.27 -0.90
CA ASP A 343 6.53 19.35 -1.35
C ASP A 343 5.55 19.04 -0.19
N THR A 344 5.02 20.08 0.44
CA THR A 344 3.83 19.98 1.29
C THR A 344 2.64 19.73 0.38
N GLN A 345 2.14 18.51 0.48
CA GLN A 345 1.01 17.94 -0.23
C GLN A 345 -0.21 18.89 -0.26
N GLY A 346 -0.32 19.75 -1.28
CA GLY A 346 -1.49 20.63 -1.44
C GLY A 346 -1.30 21.88 -2.31
N GLY A 347 -1.25 21.71 -3.64
CA GLY A 347 -1.56 22.80 -4.59
C GLY A 347 -0.55 23.01 -5.72
N LEU A 348 -1.05 23.02 -6.96
CA LEU A 348 -0.30 23.19 -8.21
C LEU A 348 0.30 24.59 -8.45
N SER A 349 0.47 25.43 -7.43
CA SER A 349 0.76 26.86 -7.63
C SER A 349 1.91 27.34 -6.75
N ASN A 350 3.14 27.10 -7.20
CA ASN A 350 4.20 28.11 -7.36
C ASN A 350 5.56 27.44 -7.61
N ARG A 351 5.79 27.04 -8.87
CA ARG A 351 7.13 26.82 -9.38
C ARG A 351 7.79 28.17 -9.67
N VAL A 352 8.32 28.80 -8.64
CA VAL A 352 9.42 29.77 -8.83
C VAL A 352 10.70 28.96 -8.79
N ASN A 353 11.50 29.06 -9.86
CA ASN A 353 12.82 28.46 -10.01
C ASN A 353 13.75 28.85 -8.86
N VAL A 354 13.66 28.15 -7.74
CA VAL A 354 14.73 28.07 -6.74
C VAL A 354 15.34 26.69 -6.94
N GLN A 355 16.67 26.60 -7.04
CA GLN A 355 17.37 25.33 -6.88
C GLN A 355 17.13 24.87 -5.45
N GLU A 356 16.00 24.19 -5.23
CA GLU A 356 15.62 23.68 -3.94
C GLU A 356 16.57 22.54 -3.57
N ALA A 357 17.12 22.62 -2.37
CA ALA A 357 17.88 21.53 -1.79
C ALA A 357 16.97 20.30 -1.68
N LYS A 358 17.41 19.19 -2.26
CA LYS A 358 16.67 17.93 -2.26
C LYS A 358 16.99 17.14 -1.00
N GLU A 359 15.99 16.49 -0.46
CA GLU A 359 16.11 15.58 0.67
C GLU A 359 15.69 14.17 0.26
N PHE A 360 16.19 13.18 0.98
CA PHE A 360 15.82 11.77 0.81
C PHE A 360 15.22 11.26 2.09
N LYS A 361 14.08 10.59 1.97
CA LYS A 361 13.39 10.00 3.11
C LYS A 361 14.09 8.71 3.54
N VAL A 362 14.49 8.64 4.80
CA VAL A 362 15.08 7.47 5.44
C VAL A 362 14.17 7.03 6.58
N VAL A 363 13.83 5.74 6.60
CA VAL A 363 13.01 5.15 7.66
C VAL A 363 13.93 4.49 8.68
N ILE A 364 13.74 4.85 9.94
CA ILE A 364 14.48 4.30 11.08
C ILE A 364 13.48 3.57 11.97
N GLU A 365 13.73 2.30 12.23
CA GLU A 365 12.96 1.54 13.21
C GLU A 365 13.60 1.71 14.58
N LEU A 366 12.81 2.13 15.55
CA LEU A 366 13.30 2.32 16.91
C LEU A 366 13.29 0.99 17.68
N LYS A 367 14.38 0.70 18.38
CA LYS A 367 14.60 -0.55 19.14
C LYS A 367 14.78 -0.24 20.62
N GLN A 368 14.44 -1.20 21.48
CA GLN A 368 14.69 -1.13 22.93
C GLN A 368 14.15 0.13 23.61
N MET A 369 12.83 0.32 23.58
CA MET A 369 12.19 1.41 24.33
C MET A 369 11.65 0.93 25.68
N PRO A 370 11.79 1.74 26.75
CA PRO A 370 10.98 1.61 27.95
C PRO A 370 9.49 1.75 27.62
N ASP A 371 8.63 0.94 28.25
CA ASP A 371 7.19 0.92 27.99
C ASP A 371 6.52 2.28 28.23
N GLU A 372 7.03 3.05 29.20
CA GLU A 372 6.58 4.43 29.48
C GLU A 372 6.75 5.36 28.28
N VAL A 373 7.90 5.26 27.59
CA VAL A 373 8.18 6.09 26.41
C VAL A 373 7.28 5.63 25.28
N ARG A 374 7.15 4.32 25.06
CA ARG A 374 6.29 3.75 24.01
C ARG A 374 4.84 4.24 24.13
N GLN A 375 4.32 4.37 25.35
CA GLN A 375 2.96 4.86 25.59
C GLN A 375 2.85 6.39 25.55
N ALA A 376 3.94 7.12 25.76
CA ALA A 376 3.98 8.57 25.67
C ALA A 376 4.20 9.08 24.24
N LEU A 377 4.82 8.28 23.37
CA LEU A 377 4.99 8.64 21.97
C LEU A 377 3.64 8.76 21.25
N ARG A 378 3.47 9.82 20.46
CA ARG A 378 2.33 10.05 19.58
C ARG A 378 2.80 10.14 18.12
N PRO A 379 2.02 9.65 17.15
CA PRO A 379 2.26 9.92 15.74
C PRO A 379 2.40 11.41 15.46
N GLY A 380 3.33 11.79 14.58
CA GLY A 380 3.55 13.17 14.14
C GLY A 380 4.43 14.03 15.06
N MET A 381 5.03 13.46 16.11
CA MET A 381 6.01 14.20 16.91
C MET A 381 7.34 14.34 16.19
N SER A 382 7.95 15.52 16.29
CA SER A 382 9.28 15.81 15.75
C SER A 382 10.38 15.02 16.47
N ALA A 383 11.32 14.50 15.69
CA ALA A 383 12.48 13.78 16.18
C ALA A 383 13.72 14.15 15.37
N THR A 384 14.85 14.23 16.05
CA THR A 384 16.17 14.39 15.45
C THR A 384 16.90 13.06 15.51
N ALA A 385 17.37 12.56 14.37
CA ALA A 385 18.15 11.33 14.28
C ALA A 385 19.60 11.63 13.92
N THR A 386 20.51 11.02 14.66
CA THR A 386 21.95 11.03 14.39
C THR A 386 22.37 9.63 13.93
N VAL A 387 22.56 9.48 12.63
CA VAL A 387 22.96 8.22 11.98
C VAL A 387 24.48 8.11 12.00
N THR A 388 25.02 7.03 12.57
CA THR A 388 26.47 6.77 12.51
C THR A 388 26.79 6.02 11.21
N THR A 389 27.44 6.69 10.25
CA THR A 389 27.69 6.14 8.92
C THR A 389 28.95 5.28 8.85
N LYS A 390 30.04 5.78 9.44
CA LYS A 390 31.35 5.10 9.50
C LYS A 390 31.96 5.26 10.88
N VAL A 391 32.63 4.20 11.32
CA VAL A 391 33.41 4.15 12.55
C VAL A 391 34.81 3.68 12.20
N LYS A 392 35.83 4.44 12.58
CA LYS A 392 37.22 4.00 12.52
C LYS A 392 37.87 4.13 13.88
N THR A 393 38.68 3.13 14.22
CA THR A 393 39.45 3.07 15.46
C THR A 393 40.92 3.37 15.21
N ASP A 394 41.61 3.89 16.23
CA ASP A 394 43.04 4.26 16.20
C ASP A 394 43.46 5.16 15.03
N VAL A 395 42.83 6.34 14.94
CA VAL A 395 43.09 7.30 13.84
C VAL A 395 43.87 8.53 14.29
N ILE A 396 44.68 9.06 13.38
CA ILE A 396 45.27 10.40 13.51
C ILE A 396 44.20 11.42 13.13
N ALA A 397 43.64 12.09 14.15
CA ALA A 397 42.59 13.08 13.97
C ALA A 397 43.16 14.49 14.12
N VAL A 398 42.87 15.36 13.16
CA VAL A 398 43.29 16.76 13.18
C VAL A 398 42.04 17.65 13.13
N PRO A 399 41.95 18.75 13.90
CA PRO A 399 40.82 19.66 13.84
C PRO A 399 40.59 20.19 12.41
N LEU A 400 39.33 20.26 11.98
CA LEU A 400 38.93 20.73 10.64
C LEU A 400 39.56 22.09 10.25
N GLN A 401 39.71 22.97 11.23
CA GLN A 401 40.32 24.30 11.09
C GLN A 401 41.80 24.30 10.65
N ALA A 402 42.52 23.17 10.74
CA ALA A 402 43.93 23.07 10.38
C ALA A 402 44.20 22.77 8.91
N ILE A 403 43.19 22.36 8.15
CA ILE A 403 43.33 21.98 6.74
C ILE A 403 43.33 23.24 5.89
N VAL A 404 44.31 23.36 5.00
CA VAL A 404 44.42 24.45 4.05
C VAL A 404 44.45 23.89 2.63
N GLU A 405 43.63 24.48 1.77
CA GLU A 405 43.56 24.16 0.35
C GLU A 405 44.41 25.17 -0.42
N ARG A 406 45.35 24.67 -1.23
CA ARG A 406 46.22 25.51 -2.07
C ARG A 406 46.04 25.13 -3.53
N ASN A 407 45.77 26.13 -4.37
CA ASN A 407 45.81 25.94 -5.82
C ASN A 407 47.25 25.68 -6.26
N PRO A 408 47.51 24.68 -7.12
CA PRO A 408 48.82 24.50 -7.69
C PRO A 408 49.20 25.77 -8.47
N THR A 409 50.40 26.27 -8.24
CA THR A 409 50.94 27.39 -9.01
C THR A 409 51.14 26.91 -10.45
N PRO A 410 50.58 27.58 -11.47
CA PRO A 410 50.87 27.21 -12.85
C PRO A 410 52.36 27.44 -13.10
N SER A 411 53.08 26.35 -13.33
CA SER A 411 54.47 26.40 -13.79
C SER A 411 54.50 26.80 -15.26
N ALA A 412 55.35 27.79 -15.56
CA ALA A 412 55.77 28.27 -16.88
C ALA A 412 54.71 29.02 -17.74
N SER A 413 54.90 30.34 -17.87
CA SER A 413 54.31 31.16 -18.92
C SER A 413 54.87 30.78 -20.30
N PRO A 414 54.06 30.60 -21.36
CA PRO A 414 54.58 30.57 -22.72
C PRO A 414 54.95 31.99 -23.16
N SER A 415 56.12 32.12 -23.79
CA SER A 415 56.60 33.36 -24.42
C SER A 415 55.72 33.74 -25.62
N ALA A 416 55.35 35.02 -25.71
CA ALA A 416 54.58 35.55 -26.82
C ALA A 416 55.42 35.60 -28.11
N SER A 417 54.89 35.03 -29.20
CA SER A 417 55.30 35.35 -30.57
C SER A 417 54.14 36.00 -31.31
N VAL A 418 54.40 37.16 -31.90
CA VAL A 418 53.45 37.98 -32.66
C VAL A 418 53.31 37.44 -34.08
N ALA A 419 52.10 37.06 -34.49
CA ALA A 419 51.51 37.28 -35.83
C ALA A 419 50.24 36.41 -35.98
N GLY A 420 49.17 37.01 -36.52
CA GLY A 420 47.81 36.49 -36.43
C GLY A 420 47.50 35.23 -37.25
N SER A 421 46.65 34.39 -36.64
CA SER A 421 45.62 33.57 -37.28
C SER A 421 44.75 32.97 -36.17
N VAL A 422 43.43 33.05 -36.33
CA VAL A 422 42.39 32.57 -35.40
C VAL A 422 42.61 31.13 -34.92
N PRO A 423 42.48 30.81 -33.62
CA PRO A 423 42.38 29.44 -33.14
C PRO A 423 40.94 29.00 -32.87
N GLN A 424 40.65 27.83 -33.44
CA GLN A 424 39.51 26.93 -33.24
C GLN A 424 39.43 26.42 -31.78
N PRO A 425 38.25 26.12 -31.21
CA PRO A 425 38.14 25.69 -29.82
C PRO A 425 38.79 24.32 -29.61
N SER A 426 39.74 24.24 -28.69
CA SER A 426 40.33 22.99 -28.18
C SER A 426 39.53 22.47 -26.98
N PRO A 427 39.57 21.15 -26.71
CA PRO A 427 38.60 20.45 -25.87
C PRO A 427 38.85 20.62 -24.37
N VAL A 428 37.76 20.49 -23.61
CA VAL A 428 37.68 20.43 -22.14
C VAL A 428 38.66 19.41 -21.57
N GLY A 429 39.52 19.83 -20.64
CA GLY A 429 40.47 18.94 -19.94
C GLY A 429 41.09 19.57 -18.69
N GLU A 430 40.64 19.07 -17.53
CA GLU A 430 41.17 19.19 -16.16
C GLU A 430 41.41 20.59 -15.57
N HIS A 431 40.49 20.99 -14.68
CA HIS A 431 40.79 21.96 -13.63
C HIS A 431 41.96 21.44 -12.76
N PRO A 432 42.90 22.30 -12.34
CA PRO A 432 44.02 21.89 -11.49
C PRO A 432 43.49 21.34 -10.15
N ARG A 433 43.90 20.12 -9.78
CA ARG A 433 43.49 19.50 -8.52
C ARG A 433 44.05 20.29 -7.35
N GLU A 434 43.18 20.84 -6.52
CA GLU A 434 43.53 21.54 -5.28
C GLU A 434 44.25 20.57 -4.34
N ILE A 435 45.42 20.99 -3.83
CA ILE A 435 46.20 20.17 -2.89
C ILE A 435 45.79 20.55 -1.47
N LYS A 436 45.32 19.57 -0.69
CA LYS A 436 45.01 19.73 0.72
C LYS A 436 46.26 19.46 1.56
N GLY A 437 46.59 20.36 2.46
CA GLY A 437 47.75 20.22 3.34
C GLY A 437 47.51 20.83 4.70
N VAL A 438 48.41 20.49 5.63
CA VAL A 438 48.40 20.95 7.01
C VAL A 438 49.74 21.61 7.31
N TYR A 439 49.71 22.71 8.06
CA TYR A 439 50.94 23.35 8.52
C TYR A 439 51.40 22.72 9.83
N VAL A 440 52.62 22.18 9.83
CA VAL A 440 53.29 21.66 11.02
C VAL A 440 54.40 22.59 11.46
N LEU A 441 54.52 22.74 12.77
CA LEU A 441 55.54 23.55 13.42
C LEU A 441 56.76 22.67 13.72
N GLN A 442 57.88 22.94 13.06
CA GLN A 442 59.18 22.33 13.35
C GLN A 442 60.09 23.39 13.98
N GLY A 443 60.17 23.41 15.31
CA GLY A 443 60.85 24.46 16.07
C GLY A 443 60.06 25.77 16.05
N ASN A 444 60.57 26.79 15.33
CA ASN A 444 59.92 28.10 15.18
C ASN A 444 59.54 28.43 13.71
N LYS A 445 59.62 27.45 12.80
CA LYS A 445 59.36 27.61 11.37
C LYS A 445 58.18 26.74 10.93
N VAL A 446 57.38 27.29 10.03
CA VAL A 446 56.20 26.63 9.46
C VAL A 446 56.56 25.80 8.24
N LYS A 447 56.19 24.52 8.25
CA LYS A 447 56.32 23.61 7.11
C LYS A 447 54.94 23.19 6.62
N PHE A 448 54.69 23.35 5.33
CA PHE A 448 53.49 22.82 4.70
C PHE A 448 53.72 21.34 4.41
N VAL A 449 52.81 20.48 4.87
CA VAL A 449 52.85 19.05 4.58
C VAL A 449 51.55 18.69 3.89
N GLU A 450 51.68 18.09 2.70
CA GLU A 450 50.55 17.57 1.95
C GLU A 450 49.98 16.37 2.70
N VAL A 451 48.65 16.36 2.87
CA VAL A 451 47.98 15.29 3.61
C VAL A 451 46.85 14.70 2.80
N THR A 452 46.65 13.39 2.95
CA THR A 452 45.46 12.72 2.43
C THR A 452 44.44 12.60 3.54
N THR A 453 43.24 13.14 3.32
CA THR A 453 42.14 13.14 4.29
C THR A 453 41.27 11.91 4.15
N GLY A 454 40.81 11.37 5.28
CA GLY A 454 39.91 10.21 5.39
C GLY A 454 38.49 10.62 5.81
N ILE A 455 37.91 9.91 6.77
CA ILE A 455 36.58 10.24 7.29
C ILE A 455 36.59 11.58 8.04
N THR A 456 35.49 12.32 7.95
CA THR A 456 35.28 13.57 8.67
C THR A 456 34.34 13.33 9.85
N GLY A 457 34.78 13.65 11.06
CA GLY A 457 33.93 13.70 12.25
C GLY A 457 33.37 15.11 12.49
N GLU A 458 32.72 15.31 13.63
CA GLU A 458 32.04 16.59 13.95
C GLU A 458 32.99 17.79 14.07
N SER A 459 34.18 17.60 14.63
CA SER A 459 35.17 18.67 14.83
C SER A 459 36.56 18.35 14.25
N ASP A 460 36.80 17.09 13.87
CA ASP A 460 38.10 16.58 13.45
C ASP A 460 37.98 15.79 12.14
N ILE A 461 39.06 15.76 11.37
CA ILE A 461 39.21 14.91 10.18
C ILE A 461 40.29 13.85 10.41
N GLU A 462 40.09 12.67 9.84
CA GLU A 462 41.13 11.65 9.76
C GLU A 462 42.20 12.05 8.74
N ILE A 463 43.47 11.86 9.08
CA ILE A 463 44.59 11.96 8.16
C ILE A 463 45.17 10.55 7.94
N THR A 464 45.13 10.07 6.70
CA THR A 464 45.60 8.72 6.34
C THR A 464 47.08 8.67 5.97
N SER A 465 47.62 9.79 5.49
CA SER A 465 49.03 9.91 5.08
C SER A 465 49.51 11.35 5.21
N GLY A 466 50.80 11.51 5.54
CA GLY A 466 51.51 12.79 5.60
C GLY A 466 51.86 13.27 7.01
N LEU A 467 51.23 12.76 8.07
CA LEU A 467 51.48 13.21 9.45
C LEU A 467 51.87 12.05 10.37
N GLU A 468 52.83 12.31 11.26
CA GLU A 468 53.24 11.40 12.32
C GLU A 468 52.60 11.79 13.67
N PRO A 469 52.37 10.82 14.58
CA PRO A 469 51.95 11.11 15.94
C PRO A 469 52.96 12.04 16.66
N ASN A 470 52.46 12.96 17.49
CA ASN A 470 53.24 13.96 18.25
C ASN A 470 53.78 15.17 17.48
N MET A 471 53.44 15.35 16.19
CA MET A 471 53.75 16.62 15.51
C MET A 471 52.84 17.76 16.02
N GLU A 472 53.34 18.99 16.08
CA GLU A 472 52.52 20.17 16.40
C GLU A 472 51.90 20.74 15.12
N VAL A 473 50.58 20.69 15.01
CA VAL A 473 49.82 21.23 13.88
C VAL A 473 49.28 22.61 14.23
N ILE A 474 49.36 23.54 13.26
CA ILE A 474 48.82 24.88 13.39
C ILE A 474 47.32 24.86 13.05
N THR A 475 46.47 25.28 13.99
CA THR A 475 45.00 25.20 13.89
C THR A 475 44.32 26.53 13.65
N GLY A 476 44.99 27.68 13.85
CA GLY A 476 44.42 28.99 13.56
C GLY A 476 45.28 30.17 14.03
N PRO A 477 44.81 31.41 13.81
CA PRO A 477 43.56 31.81 13.15
C PRO A 477 43.51 31.51 11.64
N SER A 478 42.34 31.16 11.10
CA SER A 478 42.13 30.79 9.68
C SER A 478 42.61 31.84 8.68
N ARG A 479 42.53 33.13 9.05
CA ARG A 479 43.01 34.27 8.25
C ARG A 479 44.55 34.27 8.10
N ILE A 480 45.26 33.72 9.08
CA ILE A 480 46.71 33.58 9.09
C ILE A 480 47.12 32.32 8.33
N LEU A 481 46.36 31.23 8.46
CA LEU A 481 46.57 29.98 7.70
C LEU A 481 46.54 30.18 6.18
N LYS A 482 45.73 31.13 5.68
CA LYS A 482 45.66 31.46 4.24
C LYS A 482 46.83 32.32 3.72
N THR A 483 47.53 33.05 4.60
CA THR A 483 48.60 33.99 4.24
C THR A 483 49.99 33.54 4.69
N LEU A 484 50.05 32.44 5.44
CA LEU A 484 51.27 31.80 5.89
C LEU A 484 52.13 31.31 4.72
N LYS A 485 53.39 31.72 4.71
CA LYS A 485 54.39 31.26 3.75
C LYS A 485 55.23 30.14 4.34
N GLU A 486 55.66 29.22 3.48
CA GLU A 486 56.58 28.16 3.86
C GLU A 486 57.87 28.76 4.46
N SER A 487 58.37 28.19 5.56
CA SER A 487 59.53 28.65 6.34
C SER A 487 59.38 30.01 7.06
N GLN A 488 58.18 30.58 7.14
CA GLN A 488 57.91 31.78 7.95
C GLN A 488 58.03 31.48 9.45
N THR A 489 58.58 32.43 10.23
CA THR A 489 58.60 32.34 11.70
C THR A 489 57.26 32.78 12.28
N VAL A 490 56.75 32.00 13.23
CA VAL A 490 55.46 32.24 13.89
C VAL A 490 55.65 32.21 15.39
N LYS A 491 54.84 32.98 16.10
CA LYS A 491 54.88 33.01 17.57
C LYS A 491 53.73 32.17 18.11
N LYS A 492 54.04 31.19 18.97
CA LYS A 492 53.02 30.33 19.58
C LYS A 492 52.17 31.15 20.55
N GLN A 493 50.87 31.18 20.31
CA GLN A 493 49.91 31.78 21.22
C GLN A 493 49.53 30.72 22.26
N THR A 494 50.15 30.76 23.43
CA THR A 494 49.73 29.93 24.57
C THR A 494 48.42 30.47 25.13
N ARG A 495 47.30 29.83 24.78
CA ARG A 495 46.01 30.09 25.41
C ARG A 495 46.03 29.52 26.84
N LYS A 496 45.72 30.35 27.86
CA LYS A 496 45.51 29.91 29.25
C LYS A 496 44.29 28.94 29.28
N PRO A 497 44.35 27.81 30.00
CA PRO A 497 43.22 26.90 30.09
C PRO A 497 42.14 27.50 31.00
N GLY A 498 40.98 27.88 30.45
CA GLY A 498 39.87 28.41 31.25
C GLY A 498 38.67 29.01 30.51
N ASP A 499 38.81 29.50 29.27
CA ASP A 499 37.66 30.13 28.58
C ASP A 499 36.88 29.11 27.74
N SER A 500 35.92 28.45 28.40
CA SER A 500 34.84 27.72 27.76
C SER A 500 33.80 28.69 27.19
N ASN A 501 33.42 28.47 25.93
CA ASN A 501 32.33 29.13 25.22
C ASN A 501 31.05 29.23 26.06
N SER A 502 30.64 30.44 26.42
CA SER A 502 29.23 30.79 26.67
C SER A 502 28.78 31.77 25.58
N ASN A 503 28.47 31.23 24.40
CA ASN A 503 27.74 31.99 23.39
C ASN A 503 26.24 31.70 23.60
N THR A 504 25.70 32.28 24.66
CA THR A 504 24.26 32.43 24.84
C THR A 504 23.83 33.51 23.85
N SER A 505 23.06 33.11 22.84
CA SER A 505 22.43 33.98 21.87
C SER A 505 21.46 34.95 22.56
N GLY A 506 21.94 36.16 22.83
CA GLY A 506 21.09 37.32 23.11
C GLY A 506 20.73 38.00 21.79
N GLY A 507 19.52 37.75 21.30
CA GLY A 507 18.89 38.49 20.20
C GLY A 507 17.49 38.91 20.64
N ALA A 508 17.32 40.20 20.87
CA ALA A 508 16.06 40.84 21.20
C ALA A 508 15.23 41.11 19.94
N GLN A 509 14.03 40.53 19.85
CA GLN A 509 12.71 41.18 19.72
C GLN A 509 11.63 40.13 19.43
#